data_AF-A0A8T6Q313-F1
#
_entry.id   AF-A0A8T6Q313-F1
#
_cell.length_a   1.000
_cell.length_b   1.000
_cell.length_c   1.000
_cell.angle_alpha   90.00
_cell.angle_beta   90.00
_cell.angle_gamma   90.00
#
_symmetry.space_group_name_H-M   'P 1'
#
loop_
_entity.id
_entity.type
_entity.pdbx_description
1 polymer ?
#
loop_
_entity_poly.entity_id
_entity_poly.type
_entity_poly.pdbx_seq_one_letter_code
_entity_poly.pdbx_strand_id
1 'polypeptide(L)' 'MNTDNLLKNNNVDHEEIAKFEAVASRWWDLEGEFKPLHRINPLRLGYIAERAGGLFGKKVLDVGCGGGILAESMAREGA' A
#
# COMPACT_ATOMS: atom_id res chain seq x y z
N MET A 1 13.10 7.44 38.20
CA MET A 1 11.99 7.02 37.32
C MET A 1 12.62 6.66 35.99
N ASN A 2 12.61 5.38 35.61
CA ASN A 2 13.30 4.87 34.41
C ASN A 2 12.60 5.38 33.14
N THR A 3 13.33 6.19 32.38
CA THR A 3 12.97 6.70 31.05
C THR A 3 12.93 5.63 29.95
N ASP A 4 13.37 4.40 30.26
CA ASP A 4 13.55 3.31 29.28
C ASP A 4 12.25 2.61 28.86
N ASN A 5 11.11 2.95 29.48
CA ASN A 5 9.83 2.29 29.21
C ASN A 5 8.88 3.10 28.29
N LEU A 6 9.31 4.28 27.82
CA LEU A 6 8.51 5.14 26.93
C LEU A 6 8.71 4.83 25.42
N LEU A 7 9.69 4.00 25.06
CA LEU A 7 10.07 3.72 23.66
C LEU A 7 9.67 2.33 23.15
N LYS A 8 8.96 1.50 23.94
CA LYS A 8 8.65 0.11 23.59
C LYS A 8 7.17 -0.11 23.24
N ASN A 9 6.64 0.68 22.32
CA ASN A 9 5.37 0.34 21.66
C ASN A 9 5.47 0.62 20.15
N ASN A 10 6.51 0.08 19.52
CA ASN A 10 6.63 0.06 18.07
C ASN A 10 5.52 -0.84 17.52
N ASN A 11 4.53 -0.26 16.86
CA ASN A 11 3.43 -0.98 16.22
C ASN A 11 3.88 -1.56 14.87
N VAL A 12 4.84 -2.48 14.91
CA VAL A 12 5.42 -3.14 13.75
C VAL A 12 5.72 -4.59 14.07
N ASP A 13 5.40 -5.48 13.14
CA ASP A 13 5.83 -6.87 13.16
C ASP A 13 6.95 -7.05 12.12
N HIS A 14 8.17 -7.30 12.60
CA HIS A 14 9.34 -7.43 11.74
C HIS A 14 9.32 -8.71 10.90
N GLU A 15 8.67 -9.78 11.37
CA GLU A 15 8.57 -11.03 10.61
C GLU A 15 7.64 -10.86 9.41
N GLU A 16 6.54 -10.13 9.58
CA GLU A 16 5.63 -9.81 8.46
C GLU A 16 6.33 -8.94 7.40
N ILE A 17 7.10 -7.93 7.82
CA ILE A 17 7.88 -7.10 6.88
C ILE A 17 8.87 -7.97 6.09
N ALA A 18 9.61 -8.85 6.76
CA ALA A 18 10.58 -9.72 6.11
C ALA A 18 9.93 -10.65 5.07
N LYS A 19 8.71 -11.15 5.32
CA LYS A 19 7.96 -11.96 4.34
C LYS A 19 7.67 -11.19 3.06
N PHE A 20 7.25 -9.92 3.16
CA PHE A 20 6.99 -9.09 1.98
C PHE A 20 8.27 -8.66 1.26
N GLU A 21 9.34 -8.35 2.00
CA GLU A 21 10.64 -8.01 1.42
C GLU A 21 11.20 -9.18 0.58
N ALA A 22 11.06 -10.42 1.07
CA ALA A 22 11.54 -11.62 0.38
C ALA A 22 10.92 -11.83 -1.01
N VAL A 23 9.73 -11.28 -1.27
CA VAL A 23 9.01 -11.41 -2.55
C VAL A 23 8.90 -10.08 -3.31
N ALA A 24 9.55 -9.01 -2.83
CA ALA A 24 9.33 -7.66 -3.34
C ALA A 24 9.73 -7.47 -4.82
N SER A 25 10.73 -8.19 -5.32
CA SER A 25 11.14 -8.14 -6.73
C SER A 25 10.06 -8.60 -7.71
N ARG A 26 9.07 -9.36 -7.23
CA ARG A 26 7.96 -9.91 -8.03
C ARG A 26 6.67 -9.09 -7.90
N TRP A 27 6.71 -7.91 -7.29
CA TRP A 27 5.50 -7.12 -7.01
C TRP A 27 4.68 -6.79 -8.27
N TRP A 28 5.36 -6.57 -9.40
CA TRP A 28 4.76 -6.19 -10.67
C TRP A 28 4.64 -7.34 -11.68
N ASP A 29 4.92 -8.57 -11.26
CA ASP A 29 4.62 -9.76 -12.04
C ASP A 29 3.09 -9.99 -12.04
N LEU A 30 2.46 -9.76 -13.19
CA LEU A 30 1.00 -9.87 -13.36
C LEU A 30 0.48 -11.30 -13.14
N GLU A 31 1.35 -12.30 -13.24
CA GLU A 31 1.00 -13.71 -13.06
C GLU A 31 1.65 -14.33 -11.80
N GLY A 32 2.37 -13.52 -11.01
CA GLY A 32 3.06 -13.94 -9.78
C GLY A 32 2.21 -13.88 -8.51
N GLU A 33 2.88 -13.87 -7.35
CA GLU A 33 2.25 -13.90 -6.01
C GLU A 33 1.23 -12.77 -5.79
N PHE A 34 1.47 -11.60 -6.41
CA PHE A 34 0.62 -10.42 -6.29
C PHE A 34 -0.44 -10.28 -7.40
N LYS A 35 -0.59 -11.30 -8.26
CA LYS A 35 -1.66 -11.35 -9.28
C LYS A 35 -3.04 -10.97 -8.76
N PRO A 36 -3.50 -11.41 -7.57
CA PRO A 36 -4.78 -10.98 -7.02
C PRO A 36 -4.87 -9.46 -6.82
N LEU A 37 -3.79 -8.81 -6.37
CA LEU A 37 -3.75 -7.35 -6.17
C LEU A 37 -3.83 -6.60 -7.50
N HIS A 38 -3.17 -7.10 -8.55
CA HIS A 38 -3.29 -6.53 -9.90
C HIS A 38 -4.72 -6.64 -10.43
N ARG A 39 -5.35 -7.80 -10.28
CA ARG A 39 -6.72 -8.04 -10.76
C ARG A 39 -7.77 -7.24 -10.00
N ILE A 40 -7.62 -7.06 -8.69
CA ILE A 40 -8.57 -6.28 -7.89
C ILE A 40 -8.37 -4.76 -8.08
N ASN A 41 -7.19 -4.32 -8.55
CA ASN A 41 -6.83 -2.90 -8.56
C ASN A 41 -7.82 -1.99 -9.30
N PRO A 42 -8.29 -2.32 -10.53
CA PRO A 42 -9.24 -1.47 -11.24
C PRO A 42 -10.55 -1.28 -10.47
N LEU A 43 -11.04 -2.34 -9.80
CA LEU A 43 -12.29 -2.29 -9.04
C LEU A 43 -12.15 -1.39 -7.80
N ARG A 44 -11.08 -1.57 -7.00
CA ARG A 44 -10.87 -0.75 -5.80
C ARG A 44 -10.50 0.70 -6.14
N LEU A 45 -9.76 0.95 -7.21
CA LEU A 45 -9.48 2.30 -7.70
C LEU A 45 -10.78 3.01 -8.09
N GLY A 46 -11.65 2.34 -8.86
CA GLY A 46 -12.96 2.86 -9.22
C GLY A 46 -13.82 3.17 -8.00
N TYR A 47 -13.88 2.26 -7.02
CA TYR A 47 -14.60 2.50 -5.77
C TYR A 47 -14.05 3.72 -5.01
N ILE A 48 -12.74 3.84 -4.87
CA ILE A 48 -12.11 4.98 -4.16
C ILE A 48 -12.41 6.29 -4.88
N ALA A 49 -12.25 6.33 -6.21
CA ALA A 49 -12.52 7.52 -7.01
C ALA A 49 -14.00 7.93 -6.94
N GLU A 50 -14.93 6.97 -7.02
CA GLU A 50 -16.37 7.23 -6.88
C GLU A 50 -16.69 7.80 -5.50
N ARG A 51 -16.22 7.14 -4.42
CA ARG A 51 -16.54 7.53 -3.04
C ARG A 51 -15.87 8.81 -2.60
N ALA A 52 -14.69 9.10 -3.11
CA ALA A 52 -14.00 10.36 -2.84
C ALA A 52 -14.55 11.51 -3.67
N GLY A 53 -15.30 11.26 -4.76
CA GLY A 53 -15.70 12.28 -5.74
C GLY A 53 -14.50 12.75 -6.57
N GLY A 54 -13.83 11.82 -7.25
CA GLY A 54 -12.61 12.03 -8.04
C GLY A 54 -11.33 12.05 -7.20
N LEU A 55 -10.18 11.92 -7.85
CA LEU A 55 -8.85 11.96 -7.21
C LEU A 55 -8.00 13.17 -7.61
N PHE A 56 -8.28 13.79 -8.76
CA PHE A 56 -7.49 14.90 -9.28
C PHE A 56 -7.30 16.05 -8.27
N GLY A 57 -6.03 16.42 -8.03
CA GLY A 57 -5.60 17.50 -7.14
C GLY A 57 -5.71 17.17 -5.64
N LYS A 58 -6.04 15.94 -5.27
CA LYS A 58 -6.19 15.54 -3.86
C LYS A 58 -4.91 14.92 -3.32
N LYS A 59 -4.41 15.46 -2.21
CA LYS A 59 -3.33 14.81 -1.46
C LYS A 59 -3.81 13.49 -0.87
N VAL A 60 -3.25 12.38 -1.32
CA VAL A 60 -3.59 11.02 -0.87
C VAL A 60 -2.41 10.35 -0.17
N LEU A 61 -2.70 9.56 0.87
CA LEU A 61 -1.73 8.69 1.55
C LEU A 61 -2.21 7.23 1.43
N ASP A 62 -1.35 6.37 0.89
CA ASP A 62 -1.57 4.91 0.81
C ASP A 62 -0.71 4.21 1.87
N VAL A 63 -1.32 3.85 3.02
CA VAL A 63 -0.61 3.26 4.16
C VAL A 63 -0.35 1.78 3.90
N GLY A 64 0.91 1.35 3.94
CA GLY A 64 1.28 -0.01 3.55
C GLY A 64 1.26 -0.21 2.04
N CYS A 65 1.60 0.82 1.27
CA CYS A 65 1.57 0.81 -0.20
C CYS A 65 2.40 -0.30 -0.85
N GLY A 66 3.43 -0.79 -0.15
CA GLY A 66 4.33 -1.84 -0.66
C GLY A 66 4.93 -1.43 -2.00
N GLY A 67 4.86 -2.31 -3.00
CA GLY A 67 5.33 -2.03 -4.37
C GLY A 67 4.48 -1.05 -5.19
N GLY A 68 3.45 -0.42 -4.59
CA GLY A 68 2.84 0.78 -5.15
C GLY A 68 1.73 0.57 -6.18
N ILE A 69 1.15 -0.63 -6.29
CA ILE A 69 0.09 -0.93 -7.29
C ILE A 69 -1.07 0.07 -7.20
N LEU A 70 -1.57 0.33 -5.99
CA LEU A 70 -2.69 1.27 -5.79
C LEU A 70 -2.19 2.72 -5.80
N ALA A 71 -1.17 3.05 -5.01
CA ALA A 71 -0.56 4.38 -4.97
C ALA A 71 -0.25 4.96 -6.37
N GLU A 72 0.42 4.19 -7.23
CA GLU A 72 0.75 4.64 -8.58
C GLU A 72 -0.52 4.84 -9.43
N SER A 73 -1.49 3.93 -9.31
CA SER A 73 -2.75 4.07 -10.04
C SER A 73 -3.57 5.29 -9.60
N MET A 74 -3.55 5.66 -8.31
CA MET A 74 -4.19 6.89 -7.83
C MET A 74 -3.45 8.14 -8.29
N ALA A 75 -2.11 8.13 -8.29
CA ALA A 75 -1.30 9.22 -8.82
C ALA A 75 -1.55 9.44 -10.33
N ARG A 76 -1.78 8.35 -11.08
CA ARG A 76 -2.14 8.41 -12.51
C ARG A 76 -3.48 9.09 -12.77
N GLU A 77 -4.43 9.00 -11.83
CA GLU A 77 -5.70 9.74 -11.83
C GLU A 77 -5.56 11.20 -11.32
N GLY A 78 -4.32 11.63 -11.04
CA GLY A 78 -3.98 13.00 -10.69
C GLY A 78 -4.10 13.34 -9.21
N ALA A 79 -4.15 12.35 -8.31
CA ALA A 79 -3.96 12.57 -6.87
C ALA A 79 -2.61 13.24 -6.57
#